data_AF-A0A918PMC8-F1
#
_entry.id   AF-A0A918PMC8-F1
#
_cell.length_a   1.000
_cell.length_b   1.000
_cell.length_c   1.000
_cell.angle_alpha   90.00
_cell.angle_beta   90.00
_cell.angle_gamma   90.00
#
_symmetry.space_group_name_H-M   'P 1'
#
loop_
_entity.id
_entity.type
_entity.pdbx_description
1 polymer ?
#
loop_
_entity_poly.entity_id
_entity_poly.type
_entity_poly.pdbx_seq_one_letter_code
_entity_poly.pdbx_strand_id
1 'polypeptide(L)'
;MFSCEDAIELATPNVASPVLVVVAGSTFPMDSPVEVSAKFLELDKTGILDHTVGIDSIPVSDLQIMVYINQTDEVSSIMTDGEGIADLTVSWADLGLSSPGSGDQVKLEFTGTYQNIAFRKYHTVRVQ
;
A
#
# COMPACT_ATOMS: atom_id res chain seq x y z
N MET A 1 -20.51 11.13 -45.87
CA MET A 1 -20.49 12.03 -44.70
C MET A 1 -20.03 11.20 -43.52
N PHE A 2 -18.76 11.32 -43.13
CA PHE A 2 -18.24 10.68 -41.92
C PHE A 2 -18.37 11.68 -40.78
N SER A 3 -19.23 11.36 -39.82
CA SER A 3 -19.40 12.10 -38.57
C SER A 3 -18.14 11.85 -37.73
N CYS A 4 -17.41 12.91 -37.38
CA CYS A 4 -16.54 12.85 -36.20
C CYS A 4 -17.47 12.77 -35.00
N GLU A 5 -17.60 11.60 -34.39
CA GLU A 5 -18.14 11.52 -33.04
C GLU A 5 -17.05 12.00 -32.09
N ASP A 6 -17.38 13.00 -31.27
CA ASP A 6 -16.48 13.49 -30.23
C ASP A 6 -16.08 12.32 -29.34
N ALA A 7 -14.77 12.08 -29.25
CA ALA A 7 -14.22 11.09 -28.35
C ALA A 7 -14.69 11.46 -26.93
N ILE A 8 -15.42 10.55 -26.28
CA ILE A 8 -15.67 10.64 -24.84
C ILE A 8 -14.30 10.75 -24.20
N GLU A 9 -14.03 11.92 -23.59
CA GLU A 9 -12.86 12.12 -22.75
C GLU A 9 -12.91 11.01 -21.68
N LEU A 10 -12.07 10.00 -21.85
CA LEU A 10 -11.80 8.97 -20.84
C LEU A 10 -11.01 9.64 -19.71
N ALA A 11 -11.61 10.65 -19.08
CA ALA A 11 -11.08 11.26 -17.88
C ALA A 11 -11.34 10.28 -16.73
N THR A 12 -10.44 9.33 -16.55
CA THR A 12 -10.37 8.58 -15.29
C THR A 12 -10.15 9.59 -14.17
N PRO A 13 -11.07 9.71 -13.20
CA PRO A 13 -10.91 10.66 -12.11
C PRO A 13 -9.64 10.29 -11.33
N ASN A 14 -8.67 11.22 -11.30
CA ASN A 14 -7.47 11.09 -10.50
C ASN A 14 -7.80 11.48 -9.06
N VAL A 15 -8.24 10.51 -8.26
CA VAL A 15 -8.44 10.71 -6.82
C VAL A 15 -7.09 10.51 -6.13
N ALA A 16 -6.57 11.57 -5.52
CA ALA A 16 -5.33 11.50 -4.76
C ALA A 16 -5.47 10.51 -3.59
N SER A 17 -4.39 9.78 -3.29
CA SER A 17 -4.35 8.92 -2.10
C SER A 17 -4.61 9.77 -0.84
N PRO A 18 -5.53 9.34 0.05
CA PRO A 18 -5.86 10.06 1.27
C PRO A 18 -4.77 9.93 2.35
N VAL A 19 -3.89 8.94 2.22
CA VAL A 19 -2.77 8.68 3.13
C VAL A 19 -1.47 8.53 2.36
N LEU A 20 -0.37 8.94 2.99
CA LEU A 20 0.99 8.56 2.61
C LEU A 20 1.30 7.20 3.23
N VAL A 21 1.77 6.26 2.41
CA VAL A 21 2.16 4.92 2.85
C VAL A 21 3.63 4.70 2.56
N VAL A 22 4.41 4.43 3.62
CA VAL A 22 5.84 4.11 3.57
C VAL A 22 6.00 2.65 3.97
N VAL A 23 6.61 1.83 3.10
CA VAL A 23 6.72 0.38 3.32
C VAL A 23 8.19 -0.01 3.35
N ALA A 24 8.57 -0.82 4.34
CA ALA A 24 9.92 -1.31 4.57
C ALA A 24 9.97 -2.85 4.60
N GLY A 25 11.11 -3.42 4.21
CA GLY A 25 11.31 -4.87 4.08
C GLY A 25 10.96 -5.36 2.68
N SER A 26 11.96 -5.70 1.87
CA SER A 26 11.75 -6.03 0.45
C SER A 26 12.46 -7.32 0.01
N THR A 27 13.31 -7.90 0.85
CA THR A 27 14.09 -9.08 0.50
C THR A 27 14.26 -9.96 1.72
N PHE A 28 13.93 -11.23 1.58
CA PHE A 28 13.96 -12.18 2.69
C PHE A 28 14.53 -13.53 2.21
N PRO A 29 15.21 -14.29 3.10
CA PRO A 29 15.62 -15.65 2.80
C PRO A 29 14.43 -16.57 2.47
N MET A 30 14.69 -17.63 1.70
CA MET A 30 13.67 -18.61 1.30
C MET A 30 13.07 -19.40 2.47
N ASP A 31 13.83 -19.52 3.57
CA ASP A 31 13.52 -20.29 4.77
C ASP A 31 13.04 -19.41 5.94
N SER A 32 12.89 -18.11 5.70
CA SER A 32 12.43 -17.12 6.69
C SER A 32 11.06 -16.56 6.31
N PRO A 33 10.25 -16.12 7.27
CA PRO A 33 9.02 -15.40 6.98
C PRO A 33 9.30 -14.07 6.28
N VAL A 34 8.30 -13.58 5.56
CA VAL A 34 8.27 -12.23 4.99
C VAL A 34 7.76 -11.28 6.06
N GLU A 35 8.62 -10.34 6.46
CA GLU A 35 8.34 -9.35 7.51
C GLU A 35 8.36 -7.94 6.93
N VAL A 36 7.17 -7.37 6.71
CA VAL A 36 7.01 -6.05 6.09
C VAL A 36 6.39 -5.08 7.10
N SER A 37 7.00 -3.91 7.25
CA SER A 37 6.46 -2.84 8.10
C SER A 37 5.93 -1.71 7.23
N ALA A 38 4.66 -1.33 7.41
CA ALA A 38 4.02 -0.27 6.66
C ALA A 38 3.55 0.85 7.59
N LYS A 39 4.02 2.08 7.35
CA LYS A 39 3.63 3.29 8.08
C LYS A 39 2.64 4.11 7.28
N PHE A 40 1.53 4.49 7.92
CA PHE A 40 0.42 5.24 7.34
C PHE A 40 0.32 6.61 7.99
N LEU A 41 0.36 7.65 7.17
CA LEU A 41 0.39 9.05 7.59
C LEU A 41 -0.69 9.85 6.86
N GLU A 42 -1.47 10.62 7.60
CA GLU A 42 -2.22 11.75 7.06
C GLU A 42 -1.26 12.92 6.84
N LEU A 43 -1.40 13.63 5.73
CA LEU A 43 -0.61 14.82 5.45
C LEU A 43 -1.46 16.06 5.67
N ASP A 44 -1.22 16.79 6.76
CA ASP A 44 -1.84 18.08 6.98
C ASP A 44 -1.13 19.14 6.14
N LYS A 45 -1.89 19.72 5.20
CA LYS A 45 -1.42 20.72 4.24
C LYS A 45 -1.78 22.15 4.64
N THR A 46 -2.39 22.39 5.80
CA THR A 46 -2.80 23.74 6.24
C THR A 46 -1.64 24.74 6.23
N GLY A 47 -0.42 24.27 6.49
CA GLY A 47 0.82 25.06 6.50
C GLY A 47 1.64 25.04 5.20
N ILE A 48 1.17 24.44 4.10
CA ILE A 48 2.00 24.17 2.91
C ILE A 48 2.68 25.42 2.30
N LEU A 49 2.07 26.60 2.45
CA LEU A 49 2.62 27.87 1.92
C LEU A 49 3.45 28.65 2.96
N ASP A 50 3.46 28.21 4.21
CA ASP A 50 4.28 28.78 5.26
C ASP A 50 5.59 28.02 5.37
N HIS A 51 6.68 28.66 4.93
CA HIS A 51 8.03 28.11 4.98
C HIS A 51 8.54 27.76 6.40
N THR A 52 7.87 28.23 7.44
CA THR A 52 8.20 27.90 8.85
C THR A 52 7.42 26.70 9.38
N VAL A 53 6.27 26.36 8.77
CA VAL A 53 5.39 25.26 9.19
C VAL A 53 5.51 24.07 8.24
N GLY A 54 5.23 24.26 6.95
CA GLY A 54 5.27 23.20 5.94
C GLY A 54 4.11 22.21 6.01
N ILE A 55 4.35 20.97 5.54
CA ILE A 55 3.41 19.84 5.64
C ILE A 55 3.71 19.11 6.94
N ASP A 56 2.68 18.85 7.75
CA ASP A 56 2.80 17.96 8.89
C ASP A 56 2.39 16.52 8.53
N SER A 57 2.99 15.55 9.19
CA SER A 57 2.73 14.11 8.99
C SER A 57 2.17 13.51 10.26
N ILE A 58 0.88 13.19 10.24
CA ILE A 58 0.15 12.69 11.40
C ILE A 58 -0.03 11.18 11.26
N PRO A 59 0.46 10.36 12.22
CA PRO A 59 0.18 8.93 12.23
C PRO A 59 -1.29 8.61 12.24
N VAL A 60 -1.71 7.66 11.40
CA VAL A 60 -3.09 7.17 11.38
C VAL A 60 -3.16 5.86 12.17
N SER A 61 -3.71 5.90 13.38
CA SER A 61 -3.93 4.72 14.22
C SER A 61 -5.27 4.03 13.92
N ASP A 62 -5.40 2.78 14.38
CA ASP A 62 -6.63 1.98 14.33
C ASP A 62 -7.24 1.83 12.91
N LEU A 63 -6.44 2.07 11.89
CA LEU A 63 -6.77 1.86 10.49
C LEU A 63 -6.58 0.39 10.14
N GLN A 64 -7.67 -0.26 9.72
CA GLN A 64 -7.65 -1.62 9.16
C GLN A 64 -7.00 -1.60 7.76
N ILE A 65 -6.03 -2.48 7.56
CA ILE A 65 -5.34 -2.70 6.29
C ILE A 65 -5.52 -4.14 5.86
N MET A 66 -6.11 -4.34 4.68
CA MET A 66 -6.20 -5.64 4.04
C MET A 66 -5.04 -5.78 3.04
N VAL A 67 -4.29 -6.87 3.14
CA VAL A 67 -3.15 -7.17 2.29
C VAL A 67 -3.55 -8.26 1.30
N TYR A 68 -3.43 -7.95 0.01
CA TYR A 68 -3.74 -8.88 -1.08
C TYR A 68 -2.49 -9.25 -1.88
N ILE A 69 -2.58 -10.38 -2.57
CA ILE A 69 -1.80 -10.73 -3.75
C ILE A 69 -2.74 -10.95 -4.94
N ASN A 70 -2.20 -10.90 -6.16
CA ASN A 70 -2.97 -11.15 -7.39
C ASN A 70 -4.28 -10.35 -7.51
N GLN A 71 -4.36 -9.17 -6.89
CA GLN A 71 -5.54 -8.31 -6.78
C GLN A 71 -6.74 -8.84 -5.97
N THR A 72 -6.91 -10.16 -5.84
CA THR A 72 -8.11 -10.78 -5.24
C THR A 72 -7.84 -11.63 -4.02
N ASP A 73 -6.61 -12.11 -3.84
CA ASP A 73 -6.31 -13.14 -2.84
C ASP A 73 -5.84 -12.44 -1.56
N GLU A 74 -6.71 -12.35 -0.56
CA GLU A 74 -6.36 -11.77 0.74
C GLU A 74 -5.42 -12.71 1.48
N VAL A 75 -4.24 -12.20 1.86
CA VAL A 75 -3.23 -12.97 2.60
C VAL A 75 -3.16 -12.57 4.07
N SER A 76 -3.62 -11.37 4.42
CA SER A 76 -3.66 -10.90 5.80
C SER A 76 -4.57 -9.68 5.98
N SER A 77 -4.99 -9.46 7.22
CA SER A 77 -5.70 -8.28 7.67
C SER A 77 -5.05 -7.77 8.95
N ILE A 78 -4.41 -6.60 8.88
CA ILE A 78 -3.59 -6.00 9.94
C ILE A 78 -4.15 -4.64 10.33
N MET A 79 -3.83 -4.17 11.54
CA MET A 79 -4.30 -2.89 12.06
C MET A 79 -3.10 -2.02 12.41
N THR A 80 -3.20 -0.73 12.13
CA THR A 80 -2.17 0.24 12.54
C THR A 80 -2.21 0.52 14.03
N ASP A 81 -1.03 0.65 14.63
CA ASP A 81 -0.86 1.04 16.03
C ASP A 81 -0.89 2.58 16.22
N GLY A 82 -0.58 3.04 17.43
CA GLY A 82 -0.54 4.47 17.77
C GLY A 82 0.54 5.27 17.02
N GLU A 83 1.53 4.61 16.42
CA GLU A 83 2.54 5.24 15.56
C GLU A 83 2.17 5.15 14.07
N GLY A 84 0.98 4.64 13.76
CA GLY A 84 0.48 4.44 12.41
C GLY A 84 1.18 3.30 11.68
N ILE A 85 1.78 2.36 12.41
CA ILE A 85 2.53 1.23 11.85
C ILE A 85 1.64 -0.01 11.86
N ALA A 86 1.59 -0.70 10.72
CA ALA A 86 1.02 -2.04 10.63
C ALA A 86 2.09 -3.01 10.13
N ASP A 87 2.42 -4.00 10.96
CA ASP A 87 3.41 -5.02 10.64
C ASP A 87 2.73 -6.28 10.08
N LEU A 88 3.28 -6.76 8.97
CA LEU A 88 2.90 -7.99 8.30
C LEU A 88 3.98 -9.04 8.53
N THR A 89 3.59 -10.21 9.03
CA THR A 89 4.42 -11.41 9.06
C THR A 89 3.66 -12.54 8.39
N VAL A 90 4.21 -13.07 7.30
CA VAL A 90 3.54 -14.05 6.45
C VAL A 90 4.54 -15.03 5.85
N SER A 91 4.14 -16.28 5.61
CA SER A 91 5.03 -17.25 4.98
C SER A 91 5.04 -17.10 3.45
N TRP A 92 6.11 -17.55 2.79
CA TRP A 92 6.14 -17.62 1.31
C TRP A 92 5.02 -18.49 0.75
N ALA A 93 4.63 -19.55 1.45
CA ALA A 93 3.54 -20.43 1.02
C ALA A 93 2.19 -19.72 1.02
N ASP A 94 1.90 -18.90 2.03
CA ASP A 94 0.68 -18.08 2.10
C ASP A 94 0.66 -17.00 1.01
N LEU A 95 1.84 -16.56 0.57
CA LEU A 95 2.01 -15.66 -0.58
C LEU A 95 1.93 -16.39 -1.94
N GLY A 96 1.59 -17.68 -1.96
CA GLY A 96 1.45 -18.49 -3.18
C GLY A 96 2.75 -19.12 -3.69
N LEU A 97 3.87 -19.02 -2.96
CA LEU A 97 5.15 -19.64 -3.29
C LEU A 97 5.43 -20.84 -2.36
N SER A 98 4.93 -22.02 -2.74
CA SER A 98 5.14 -23.26 -1.97
C SER A 98 6.55 -23.83 -2.09
N SER A 99 7.35 -23.38 -3.06
CA SER A 99 8.75 -23.77 -3.25
C SER A 99 9.54 -22.54 -3.72
N PRO A 100 9.78 -21.55 -2.81
CA PRO A 100 10.41 -20.29 -3.17
C PRO A 100 11.83 -20.54 -3.68
N GLY A 101 12.20 -19.94 -4.81
CA GLY A 101 13.53 -19.95 -5.38
C GLY A 101 14.16 -18.55 -5.37
N SER A 102 15.49 -18.49 -5.35
CA SER A 102 16.21 -17.21 -5.38
C SER A 102 15.75 -16.38 -6.58
N GLY A 103 15.38 -15.13 -6.31
CA GLY A 103 14.91 -14.19 -7.30
C GLY A 103 13.40 -14.16 -7.50
N ASP A 104 12.64 -15.13 -6.97
CA ASP A 104 11.17 -15.09 -6.96
C ASP A 104 10.67 -13.82 -6.27
N GLN A 105 9.52 -13.32 -6.72
CA GLN A 105 8.95 -12.07 -6.23
C GLN A 105 7.43 -12.15 -6.11
N VAL A 106 6.91 -11.49 -5.09
CA VAL A 106 5.47 -11.34 -4.88
C VAL A 106 5.16 -9.85 -4.71
N LYS A 107 4.15 -9.37 -5.43
CA LYS A 107 3.63 -8.01 -5.27
C LYS A 107 2.50 -8.04 -4.24
N LEU A 108 2.75 -7.42 -3.10
CA LEU A 108 1.78 -7.16 -2.06
C LEU A 108 0.97 -5.91 -2.40
N GLU A 109 -0.31 -5.92 -2.01
CA GLU A 109 -1.24 -4.82 -2.21
C GLU A 109 -1.87 -4.46 -0.85
N PHE A 110 -1.38 -3.39 -0.23
CA PHE A 110 -1.93 -2.85 1.01
C PHE A 110 -3.11 -1.96 0.68
N THR A 111 -4.29 -2.31 1.15
CA THR A 111 -5.54 -1.60 0.87
C THR A 111 -6.23 -1.19 2.14
N GLY A 112 -6.95 -0.06 2.06
CA GLY A 112 -7.73 0.45 3.18
C GLY A 112 -8.62 1.59 2.73
N THR A 113 -9.40 2.10 3.67
CA THR A 113 -10.26 3.27 3.47
C THR A 113 -10.00 4.24 4.60
N TYR A 114 -9.65 5.48 4.25
CA TYR A 114 -9.43 6.55 5.21
C TYR A 114 -10.25 7.76 4.80
N GLN A 115 -11.02 8.34 5.73
CA GLN A 115 -11.95 9.46 5.47
C GLN A 115 -12.87 9.20 4.26
N ASN A 116 -13.41 7.98 4.15
CA ASN A 116 -14.27 7.50 3.04
C ASN A 116 -13.61 7.46 1.65
N ILE A 117 -12.27 7.58 1.58
CA ILE A 117 -11.52 7.45 0.35
C ILE A 117 -10.73 6.14 0.42
N ALA A 118 -10.98 5.25 -0.53
CA ALA A 118 -10.24 4.00 -0.66
C ALA A 118 -8.83 4.26 -1.22
N PHE A 119 -7.85 3.49 -0.76
CA PHE A 119 -6.49 3.55 -1.25
C PHE A 119 -5.90 2.17 -1.46
N ARG A 120 -4.85 2.11 -2.30
CA ARG A 120 -4.05 0.91 -2.55
C ARG A 120 -2.58 1.30 -2.71
N LYS A 121 -1.71 0.63 -1.98
CA LYS A 121 -0.25 0.75 -2.09
C LYS A 121 0.34 -0.60 -2.49
N TYR A 122 1.12 -0.60 -3.57
CA TYR A 122 1.87 -1.77 -4.00
C TYR A 122 3.25 -1.79 -3.36
N HIS A 123 3.71 -2.99 -3.00
CA HIS A 123 5.07 -3.24 -2.53
C HIS A 123 5.53 -4.61 -3.02
N THR A 124 6.78 -4.73 -3.48
CA THR A 124 7.31 -6.02 -3.94
C THR A 124 8.28 -6.58 -2.91
N VAL A 125 8.04 -7.84 -2.51
CA VAL A 125 8.98 -8.64 -1.73
C VAL A 125 9.64 -9.67 -2.62
N ARG A 126 10.90 -9.99 -2.33
CA ARG A 126 11.73 -10.89 -3.14
C ARG A 126 12.44 -11.92 -2.29
N VAL A 127 12.60 -13.13 -2.81
CA VAL A 127 13.48 -14.15 -2.24
C VAL A 127 14.93 -13.78 -2.55
N GLN A 128 15.79 -13.79 -1.53
CA GLN A 128 17.23 -13.54 -1.65
C GLN A 128 17.95 -14.60 -2.50
#